data_AF-A0A382U0X6-F1
#
_entry.id   AF-A0A382U0X6-F1
#
_cell.length_a   1.000
_cell.length_b   1.000
_cell.length_c   1.000
_cell.angle_alpha   90.00
_cell.angle_beta   90.00
_cell.angle_gamma   90.00
#
_symmetry.space_group_name_H-M   'P 1'
#
loop_
_entity.id
_entity.type
_entity.pdbx_description
1 polymer ?
#
loop_
_entity_poly.entity_id
_entity_poly.type
_entity_poly.pdbx_seq_one_letter_code
_entity_poly.pdbx_strand_id
1 'polypeptide(L)'
;MLQNRFGPADFRLATGVSRETLEKLQLYCSLLLTWQRRFNLIGKSTEDDIWQRHFLDSAQLMKLCRPGSLRLVDFGSGAGFPGMVLALMGQTGVELVESSEKKCVFL
;
A
#
# COMPACT_ATOMS: atom_id res chain seq x y z
N MET A 1 13.44 22.17 -12.60
CA MET A 1 14.07 21.20 -11.70
C MET A 1 13.21 19.95 -11.71
N LEU A 2 13.65 18.87 -12.34
CA LEU A 2 12.98 17.57 -12.23
C LEU A 2 13.22 17.07 -10.81
N GLN A 3 12.25 17.25 -9.91
CA GLN A 3 12.31 16.57 -8.62
C GLN A 3 12.24 15.08 -8.92
N ASN A 4 13.35 14.37 -8.70
CA ASN A 4 13.43 12.92 -8.87
C ASN A 4 12.61 12.29 -7.74
N ARG A 5 11.29 12.23 -7.91
CA ARG A 5 10.36 11.72 -6.91
C ARG A 5 10.49 10.21 -6.81
N PHE A 6 10.52 9.71 -5.58
CA PHE A 6 10.58 8.29 -5.28
C PHE A 6 9.41 7.55 -5.95
N GLY A 7 9.73 6.64 -6.87
CA GLY A 7 8.74 5.95 -7.70
C GLY A 7 8.81 4.43 -7.59
N PRO A 8 8.09 3.70 -8.49
CA PRO A 8 8.06 2.24 -8.49
C PRO A 8 9.44 1.59 -8.64
N ALA A 9 10.33 2.19 -9.45
CA ALA A 9 11.68 1.68 -9.65
C ALA A 9 12.51 1.76 -8.36
N ASP A 10 12.46 2.90 -7.66
CA ASP A 10 13.13 3.10 -6.38
C ASP A 10 12.56 2.18 -5.30
N PHE A 11 11.23 2.01 -5.27
CA PHE A 11 10.57 1.05 -4.37
C PHE A 11 11.08 -0.37 -4.57
N ARG A 12 11.19 -0.83 -5.82
CA ARG A 12 11.71 -2.18 -6.12
C ARG A 12 13.16 -2.35 -5.68
N LEU A 13 13.99 -1.34 -5.93
CA LEU A 13 15.39 -1.35 -5.48
C LEU A 13 15.49 -1.38 -3.95
N ALA A 14 14.65 -0.61 -3.25
CA ALA A 14 14.66 -0.52 -1.79
C ALA A 14 14.12 -1.78 -1.08
N THR A 15 13.18 -2.49 -1.70
CA THR A 15 12.48 -3.63 -1.08
C THR A 15 12.91 -4.99 -1.62
N GLY A 16 13.52 -5.05 -2.80
CA GLY A 16 13.94 -6.30 -3.43
C GLY A 16 12.79 -7.17 -3.95
N VAL A 17 11.56 -6.64 -4.06
CA VAL A 17 10.41 -7.39 -4.55
C VAL A 17 10.58 -7.81 -6.02
N SER A 18 9.89 -8.89 -6.41
CA SER A 18 9.88 -9.35 -7.80
C SER A 18 9.20 -8.35 -8.72
N ARG A 19 9.38 -8.53 -10.03
CA ARG A 19 8.71 -7.72 -11.06
C ARG A 19 7.20 -7.85 -10.96
N GLU A 20 6.69 -9.06 -10.76
CA GLU A 20 5.28 -9.38 -10.68
C GLU A 20 4.63 -8.75 -9.44
N THR A 21 5.34 -8.76 -8.30
CA THR A 21 4.88 -8.06 -7.09
C THR A 21 4.85 -6.54 -7.31
N LEU A 22 5.85 -5.97 -7.98
CA LEU A 22 5.84 -4.55 -8.33
C LEU A 22 4.64 -4.21 -9.24
N GLU A 23 4.36 -5.01 -10.27
CA GLU A 23 3.24 -4.81 -11.19
C GLU A 23 1.89 -4.79 -10.45
N LYS A 24 1.70 -5.70 -9.47
CA LYS A 24 0.51 -5.69 -8.61
C LYS A 24 0.40 -4.42 -7.76
N LEU A 25 1.50 -3.97 -7.18
CA LEU A 25 1.54 -2.74 -6.38
C LEU A 25 1.28 -1.49 -7.25
N GLN A 26 1.79 -1.47 -8.48
CA GLN A 26 1.48 -0.41 -9.44
C GLN A 26 0.00 -0.39 -9.83
N LEU A 27 -0.59 -1.56 -10.09
CA LEU A 27 -2.03 -1.67 -10.34
C LEU A 27 -2.84 -1.15 -9.15
N TYR A 28 -2.44 -1.52 -7.93
CA TYR A 28 -3.07 -1.01 -6.71
C TYR A 28 -2.96 0.51 -6.59
N CYS A 29 -1.78 1.09 -6.86
CA CYS A 29 -1.58 2.54 -6.89
C CYS A 29 -2.50 3.21 -7.91
N SER A 30 -2.63 2.66 -9.12
CA SER A 30 -3.52 3.20 -10.16
C SER A 30 -5.00 3.13 -9.75
N LEU A 31 -5.43 2.04 -9.12
CA LEU A 31 -6.79 1.90 -8.60
C LEU A 31 -7.05 2.92 -7.49
N LEU A 32 -6.13 3.04 -6.54
CA LEU A 32 -6.20 3.99 -5.44
C LEU A 32 -6.33 5.44 -5.95
N LEU A 33 -5.50 5.87 -6.90
CA LEU A 33 -5.58 7.21 -7.49
C LEU A 33 -6.88 7.45 -8.27
N THR A 34 -7.43 6.39 -8.89
CA THR A 34 -8.74 6.48 -9.55
C THR A 34 -9.85 6.77 -8.55
N TRP A 35 -9.87 6.05 -7.42
CA TRP A 35 -10.87 6.21 -6.36
C TRP A 35 -10.64 7.42 -5.46
N GLN A 36 -9.40 7.86 -5.31
CA GLN A 36 -9.01 9.07 -4.58
C GLN A 36 -9.82 10.28 -5.05
N ARG A 37 -9.99 10.44 -6.36
CA ARG A 37 -10.80 11.51 -6.98
C ARG A 37 -12.26 11.53 -6.53
N ARG A 38 -12.79 10.39 -6.07
CA ARG A 38 -14.20 10.23 -5.67
C ARG A 38 -14.40 10.29 -4.15
N PHE A 39 -13.46 9.76 -3.37
CA PHE A 39 -13.68 9.50 -1.94
C PHE A 39 -12.63 10.07 -0.99
N ASN A 40 -11.57 10.74 -1.46
CA ASN A 40 -10.46 11.25 -0.65
C ASN A 40 -9.90 10.16 0.30
N LEU A 41 -9.43 9.06 -0.29
CA LEU A 41 -8.90 7.89 0.40
C LEU A 41 -7.59 8.19 1.16
N ILE A 42 -6.71 8.99 0.56
CA ILE A 42 -5.46 9.47 1.16
C ILE A 42 -5.45 11.00 1.29
N GLY A 43 -4.59 11.52 2.19
CA GLY A 43 -4.40 12.96 2.34
C GLY A 43 -3.82 13.59 1.08
N LYS A 44 -4.41 14.68 0.60
CA LYS A 44 -4.00 15.40 -0.63
C LYS A 44 -2.52 15.78 -0.65
N SER A 45 -1.96 16.16 0.50
CA SER A 45 -0.53 16.51 0.64
C SER A 45 0.42 15.34 0.43
N THR A 46 -0.09 14.10 0.42
CA THR A 46 0.71 12.87 0.29
C THR A 46 0.47 12.11 -1.01
N GLU A 47 -0.50 12.55 -1.83
CA GLU A 47 -0.83 11.93 -3.12
C GLU A 47 0.35 11.98 -4.09
N ASP A 48 1.07 13.09 -4.04
CA ASP A 48 2.24 13.39 -4.85
C ASP A 48 3.47 12.54 -4.52
N ASP A 49 3.57 12.06 -3.28
CA ASP A 49 4.66 11.25 -2.74
C ASP A 49 4.18 9.84 -2.34
N ILE A 50 3.15 9.34 -3.03
CA ILE A 50 2.41 8.14 -2.64
C ILE A 50 3.29 6.91 -2.41
N TRP A 51 4.29 6.71 -3.28
CA TRP A 51 5.20 5.56 -3.20
C TRP A 51 6.11 5.61 -1.97
N GLN A 52 6.53 6.80 -1.55
CA GLN A 52 7.37 6.95 -0.37
C GLN A 52 6.53 6.96 0.91
N ARG A 53 5.45 7.74 0.93
CA ARG A 53 4.64 8.01 2.14
C ARG A 53 3.70 6.87 2.52
N HIS A 54 3.23 6.09 1.55
CA HIS A 54 2.27 5.01 1.82
C HIS A 54 2.86 3.64 1.51
N PHE A 55 3.39 3.43 0.31
CA PHE A 55 3.89 2.11 -0.11
C PHE A 55 5.18 1.72 0.62
N LEU A 56 6.22 2.54 0.55
CA LEU A 56 7.50 2.23 1.20
C LEU A 56 7.35 2.18 2.72
N ASP A 57 6.63 3.12 3.31
CA ASP A 57 6.34 3.14 4.75
C ASP A 57 5.68 1.84 5.21
N SER A 58 4.64 1.39 4.50
CA SER A 58 3.97 0.11 4.77
C SER A 58 4.91 -1.09 4.58
N ALA A 59 5.70 -1.11 3.50
CA ALA A 59 6.60 -2.21 3.16
C ALA A 59 7.67 -2.47 4.22
N GLN A 60 8.07 -1.47 5.02
CA GLN A 60 9.02 -1.65 6.10
C GLN A 60 8.56 -2.68 7.14
N LEU A 61 7.25 -2.82 7.33
CA LEU A 61 6.66 -3.78 8.27
C LEU A 61 6.78 -5.24 7.79
N MET A 62 7.11 -5.50 6.52
CA MET A 62 7.38 -6.87 6.05
C MET A 62 8.49 -7.56 6.83
N LYS A 63 9.46 -6.80 7.37
CA LYS A 63 10.55 -7.34 8.20
C LYS A 63 10.05 -7.89 9.55
N LEU A 64 8.89 -7.44 10.00
CA LEU A 64 8.25 -7.90 11.23
C LEU A 64 7.28 -9.07 10.99
N CYS A 65 6.88 -9.27 9.74
CA CYS A 65 6.02 -10.37 9.33
C CYS A 65 6.79 -11.69 9.42
N ARG A 66 6.38 -12.58 10.32
CA ARG A 66 7.01 -13.89 10.50
C ARG A 66 6.41 -14.91 9.52
N PRO A 67 7.24 -15.70 8.82
CA PRO A 67 6.75 -16.86 8.09
C PRO A 67 5.92 -17.76 9.01
N GLY A 68 4.69 -18.11 8.60
CA GLY A 68 3.77 -18.91 9.41
C GLY A 68 2.92 -18.13 10.42
N SER A 69 3.03 -16.79 10.49
CA SER A 69 2.03 -15.97 11.18
C SER A 69 0.68 -16.11 10.46
N LEU A 70 -0.29 -16.73 11.12
CA LEU A 70 -1.56 -17.12 10.49
C LEU A 70 -2.51 -15.95 10.27
N ARG A 71 -2.35 -14.84 10.99
CA ARG A 71 -3.32 -13.74 10.97
C ARG A 71 -2.67 -12.40 11.27
N LEU A 72 -2.78 -11.45 10.34
CA LEU A 72 -2.44 -10.05 10.53
C LEU A 72 -3.74 -9.25 10.42
N VAL A 73 -4.04 -8.43 11.42
CA VAL A 73 -5.24 -7.58 11.41
C VAL A 73 -4.81 -6.12 11.39
N ASP A 74 -5.26 -5.40 10.38
CA ASP A 74 -5.00 -3.97 10.17
C ASP A 74 -6.23 -3.15 10.59
N PHE A 75 -6.14 -2.49 11.76
CA PHE A 75 -7.23 -1.70 12.32
C PHE A 75 -7.16 -0.24 11.88
N GLY A 76 -8.21 0.24 11.23
CA GLY A 76 -8.22 1.58 10.64
C GLY A 76 -7.43 1.64 9.34
N SER A 77 -7.52 0.55 8.56
CA SER A 77 -6.76 0.34 7.31
C SER A 77 -6.96 1.45 6.28
N GLY A 78 -8.04 2.24 6.37
CA GLY A 78 -8.21 3.45 5.57
C GLY A 78 -8.26 3.15 4.08
N ALA A 79 -7.21 3.57 3.37
CA ALA A 79 -7.00 3.24 1.96
C ALA A 79 -6.23 1.92 1.77
N GLY A 80 -6.33 1.00 2.73
CA GLY A 80 -5.70 -0.33 2.72
C GLY A 80 -4.25 -0.34 3.19
N PHE A 81 -3.79 0.69 3.92
CA PHE A 81 -2.42 0.75 4.42
C PHE A 81 -2.36 0.49 5.93
N PRO A 82 -1.40 -0.31 6.42
CA PRO A 82 -0.37 -1.02 5.64
C PRO A 82 -0.82 -2.35 5.02
N GLY A 83 -1.96 -2.90 5.41
CA GLY A 83 -2.30 -4.31 5.20
C GLY A 83 -2.31 -4.77 3.74
N MET A 84 -2.88 -4.00 2.82
CA MET A 84 -2.93 -4.37 1.40
C MET A 84 -1.52 -4.44 0.77
N VAL A 85 -0.62 -3.52 1.15
CA VAL A 85 0.77 -3.56 0.67
C VAL A 85 1.46 -4.83 1.17
N LEU A 86 1.27 -5.17 2.45
CA LEU A 86 1.84 -6.39 3.02
C LEU A 86 1.27 -7.66 2.34
N ALA A 87 -0.04 -7.69 2.09
CA ALA A 87 -0.70 -8.79 1.38
C ALA A 87 -0.13 -8.98 -0.03
N LEU A 88 0.02 -7.90 -0.78
CA LEU A 88 0.59 -7.92 -2.13
C LEU A 88 2.08 -8.32 -2.13
N MET A 89 2.81 -8.01 -1.06
CA MET A 89 4.19 -8.44 -0.85
C MET A 89 4.33 -9.89 -0.33
N GLY A 90 3.20 -10.59 -0.11
CA GLY A 90 3.18 -12.02 0.21
C GLY A 90 2.84 -12.37 1.65
N GLN A 91 2.48 -11.39 2.50
CA GLN A 91 1.93 -11.70 3.82
C GLN A 91 0.56 -12.37 3.67
N THR A 92 0.38 -13.52 4.33
CA THR A 92 -0.87 -14.27 4.30
C THR A 92 -1.75 -13.94 5.51
N GLY A 93 -3.05 -14.23 5.40
CA GLY A 93 -4.00 -14.01 6.50
C GLY A 93 -4.17 -12.55 6.90
N VAL A 94 -4.05 -11.61 5.95
CA VAL A 94 -4.27 -10.18 6.19
C VAL A 94 -5.78 -9.90 6.21
N GLU A 95 -6.25 -9.31 7.30
CA GLU A 95 -7.60 -8.79 7.47
C GLU A 95 -7.56 -7.28 7.62
N LEU A 96 -8.40 -6.58 6.86
CA LEU A 96 -8.51 -5.13 6.89
C LEU A 96 -9.79 -4.74 7.60
N VAL A 97 -9.67 -3.94 8.66
CA VAL A 97 -10.79 -3.41 9.42
C VAL A 97 -10.88 -1.92 9.17
N GLU A 98 -12.04 -1.47 8.70
CA GLU A 98 -12.32 -0.05 8.46
C GLU A 98 -13.77 0.27 8.86
N SER A 99 -13.97 1.47 9.40
CA SER A 99 -15.25 1.96 9.90
C SER A 99 -16.03 2.73 8.85
N SER A 100 -15.32 3.36 7.90
CA SER A 100 -15.94 4.15 6.85
C SER A 100 -16.44 3.26 5.72
N GLU A 101 -17.76 3.18 5.56
CA GLU A 101 -18.41 2.41 4.48
C GLU A 101 -17.83 2.74 3.09
N LYS A 102 -17.58 4.03 2.80
CA LYS A 102 -16.97 4.46 1.53
C LYS A 102 -15.59 3.87 1.28
N LYS A 103 -14.80 3.73 2.35
CA LYS A 103 -13.46 3.12 2.29
C LYS A 103 -13.57 1.60 2.25
N CYS A 104 -14.50 1.00 2.98
CA CYS A 104 -14.80 -0.43 2.87
C CYS A 104 -15.26 -0.84 1.45
N VAL A 105 -15.95 0.04 0.72
CA VAL A 105 -16.33 -0.22 -0.68
C VAL A 105 -15.13 -0.16 -1.64
N PHE A 106 -14.08 0.56 -1.27
CA PHE A 106 -12.82 0.58 -2.03
C PHE A 106 -11.96 -0.67 -1.77
N LEU A 107 -11.94 -1.16 -0.52
CA LEU A 107 -11.17 -2.32 -0.08
C LEU A 107 -11.76 -3.64 -0.59
#